data_AF-A0A6V7QAJ1-F1
#
_entry.id   AF-A0A6V7QAJ1-F1
#
_cell.length_a   1.000
_cell.length_b   1.000
_cell.length_c   1.000
_cell.angle_alpha   90.00
_cell.angle_beta   90.00
_cell.angle_gamma   90.00
#
_symmetry.space_group_name_H-M   'P 1'
#
loop_
_entity.id
_entity.type
_entity.pdbx_description
1 polymer ?
#
loop_
_entity_poly.entity_id
_entity_poly.type
_entity_poly.pdbx_seq_one_letter_code
_entity_poly.pdbx_strand_id
1 'polypeptide(L)'
;MSSLYGTLEVKNILQETMSHHILPQMLKSPFCSEAADLVKEYLKFMDDHLREAADLTFLAYRHRNYSKVIEFVQFKECLQHSNQYMMARIESVFLQLKQKADSLEEIQAIFQSVNYGMKLLELSNEDKLKSLTFNEDLQTRPWWSPTTNKNFLSEPFEDGSACSRATMLSKKKTTEDEDTKKKEIERKSLIPRLLYLSMQAASSTVKENSEPNGTASDTNIAAELKILLERYARNIGLTLDEAISVILGILEGQKSFKELSSDSISWMNFAVFVNALNLSSKKPLLPIEDKSNPTSWHIVDRLTKTCVMYHLSRLEPILTSPGNQLTVLVQLVTESFSWQILIIQSCMKSLLPIGKRKKKSGGGSGLMDQPNLPKLQAVQSSIRSLMDTIKEIQTRVADQINGSEDNDLDTLLSYVQRDDNGPGRIFRILEENVVANNPDLGERISDSLKSWSSGDVLRRVVRAQRKYLTEFNQICDSKVKLLGTLRQSA
;
A
#
# COMPACT_ATOMS: atom_id res chain seq x y z
N MET A 1 -0.40 17.00 5.35
CA MET A 1 -1.36 16.28 6.22
C MET A 1 -0.77 15.90 7.58
N SER A 2 0.46 15.36 7.69
CA SER A 2 1.04 15.03 9.02
C SER A 2 1.19 16.24 9.96
N SER A 3 1.46 17.44 9.43
CA SER A 3 1.56 18.67 10.22
C SER A 3 0.25 19.11 10.88
N LEU A 4 -0.90 18.87 10.24
CA LEU A 4 -2.24 19.23 10.76
C LEU A 4 -2.75 18.22 11.80
N TYR A 5 -2.40 16.94 11.64
CA TYR A 5 -2.73 15.92 12.63
C TYR A 5 -1.85 16.03 13.88
N GLY A 6 -0.57 16.37 13.72
CA GLY A 6 0.32 16.68 14.83
C GLY A 6 -0.20 17.84 15.70
N THR A 7 -0.83 18.86 15.09
CA THR A 7 -1.45 19.97 15.83
C THR A 7 -2.74 19.61 16.56
N LEU A 8 -3.41 18.51 16.19
CA LEU A 8 -4.61 18.04 16.89
C LEU A 8 -4.29 17.24 18.16
N GLU A 9 -3.01 16.97 18.43
CA GLU A 9 -2.53 16.20 19.58
C GLU A 9 -3.28 14.87 19.82
N VAL A 10 -3.58 14.16 18.73
CA VAL A 10 -4.28 12.87 18.80
C VAL A 10 -3.40 11.82 19.47
N LYS A 11 -3.67 11.55 20.75
CA LYS A 11 -2.90 10.65 21.62
C LYS A 11 -3.79 9.58 22.24
N ASN A 12 -3.19 8.46 22.63
CA ASN A 12 -3.84 7.37 23.37
C ASN A 12 -5.12 6.88 22.67
N ILE A 13 -6.25 6.82 23.40
CA ILE A 13 -7.53 6.33 22.90
C ILE A 13 -8.06 7.13 21.70
N LEU A 14 -7.67 8.39 21.53
CA LEU A 14 -8.06 9.15 20.33
C LEU A 14 -7.41 8.59 19.06
N GLN A 15 -6.26 7.92 19.18
CA GLN A 15 -5.66 7.24 18.04
C GLN A 15 -6.57 6.10 17.57
N GLU A 16 -7.16 5.33 18.49
CA GLU A 16 -8.13 4.27 18.16
C GLU A 16 -9.34 4.79 17.37
N THR A 17 -9.86 5.96 17.74
CA THR A 17 -11.10 6.46 17.18
C THR A 17 -10.91 7.38 15.97
N MET A 18 -9.79 8.12 15.88
CA MET A 18 -9.56 9.18 14.88
C MET A 18 -8.53 8.85 13.81
N SER A 19 -7.73 7.79 13.95
CA SER A 19 -6.64 7.53 12.97
C SER A 19 -7.17 7.21 11.58
N HIS A 20 -8.41 6.75 11.46
CA HIS A 20 -9.10 6.53 10.18
C HIS A 20 -9.15 7.78 9.28
N HIS A 21 -8.99 8.98 9.84
CA HIS A 21 -8.93 10.23 9.06
C HIS A 21 -7.63 10.43 8.28
N ILE A 22 -6.51 9.89 8.77
CA ILE A 22 -5.19 10.18 8.19
C ILE A 22 -4.44 8.92 7.76
N LEU A 23 -4.51 7.86 8.55
CA LEU A 23 -3.69 6.66 8.36
C LEU A 23 -3.92 6.01 6.99
N PRO A 24 -5.17 5.81 6.49
CA PRO A 24 -5.38 5.19 5.18
C PRO A 24 -4.71 5.94 4.02
N GLN A 25 -4.64 7.28 4.09
CA GLN A 25 -3.99 8.09 3.05
C GLN A 25 -2.47 8.10 3.22
N MET A 26 -1.98 8.14 4.45
CA MET A 26 -0.53 8.06 4.73
C MET A 26 0.06 6.73 4.25
N LEU A 27 -0.65 5.61 4.45
CA LEU A 27 -0.20 4.28 4.00
C LEU A 27 -0.07 4.15 2.48
N LYS A 28 -0.80 4.97 1.72
CA LYS A 28 -0.76 5.05 0.25
C LYS A 28 0.20 6.13 -0.27
N SER A 29 0.79 6.91 0.62
CA SER A 29 1.69 8.02 0.30
C SER A 29 3.16 7.56 0.28
N PRO A 30 4.09 8.36 -0.28
CA PRO A 30 5.51 8.03 -0.26
C PRO A 30 6.14 8.19 1.14
N PHE A 31 5.42 8.80 2.09
CA PHE A 31 5.87 9.04 3.47
C PHE A 31 5.80 7.79 4.35
N CYS A 32 6.49 6.72 3.94
CA CYS A 32 6.47 5.43 4.62
C CYS A 32 7.04 5.50 6.04
N SER A 33 8.02 6.38 6.28
CA SER A 33 8.66 6.56 7.60
C SER A 33 7.70 7.21 8.59
N GLU A 34 7.08 8.33 8.20
CA GLU A 34 6.11 9.01 9.05
C GLU A 34 4.87 8.13 9.33
N ALA A 35 4.45 7.32 8.35
CA ALA A 35 3.38 6.35 8.55
C ALA A 35 3.80 5.25 9.56
N ALA A 36 5.05 4.78 9.49
CA ALA A 36 5.57 3.76 10.39
C ALA A 36 5.67 4.27 11.84
N ASP A 37 6.08 5.52 12.04
CA ASP A 37 6.13 6.15 13.36
C ASP A 37 4.73 6.24 13.98
N LEU A 38 3.74 6.70 13.22
CA LEU A 38 2.35 6.78 13.69
C LEU A 38 1.79 5.40 14.07
N VAL A 39 2.01 4.39 13.22
CA VAL A 39 1.59 3.00 13.50
C VAL A 39 2.29 2.45 14.72
N LYS A 40 3.58 2.73 14.89
CA LYS A 40 4.38 2.27 16.03
C LYS A 40 3.91 2.88 17.34
N GLU A 41 3.62 4.18 17.36
CA GLU A 41 3.08 4.87 18.54
C GLU A 41 1.72 4.29 18.95
N TYR A 42 0.84 4.07 17.97
CA TYR A 42 -0.48 3.47 18.21
C TYR A 42 -0.38 2.03 18.72
N LEU A 43 0.46 1.19 18.10
CA LEU A 43 0.68 -0.18 18.56
C LEU A 43 1.25 -0.21 19.98
N LYS A 44 2.19 0.69 20.30
CA LYS A 44 2.73 0.82 21.66
C LYS A 44 1.62 1.12 22.66
N PHE A 45 0.78 2.11 22.37
CA PHE A 45 -0.37 2.44 23.23
C PHE A 45 -1.29 1.23 23.43
N MET A 46 -1.65 0.52 22.36
CA MET A 46 -2.54 -0.63 22.44
C MET A 46 -1.93 -1.78 23.24
N ASP A 47 -0.66 -2.12 22.99
CA ASP A 47 0.03 -3.20 23.68
C ASP A 47 0.24 -2.87 25.17
N ASP A 48 0.60 -1.63 25.50
CA ASP A 48 0.72 -1.14 26.88
C ASP A 48 -0.64 -1.19 27.59
N HIS A 49 -1.72 -0.73 26.94
CA HIS A 49 -3.07 -0.77 27.49
C HIS A 49 -3.56 -2.21 27.73
N LEU A 50 -3.38 -3.11 26.77
CA LEU A 50 -3.81 -4.51 26.90
C LEU A 50 -3.04 -5.25 28.01
N ARG A 51 -1.78 -4.88 28.25
CA ARG A 51 -0.97 -5.38 29.37
C ARG A 51 -1.49 -4.87 30.71
N GLU A 52 -1.79 -3.58 30.81
CA GLU A 52 -2.26 -2.92 32.04
C GLU A 52 -3.73 -3.20 32.37
N ALA A 53 -4.54 -3.60 31.38
CA ALA A 53 -5.97 -3.85 31.57
C ALA A 53 -6.27 -4.92 32.64
N ALA A 54 -5.39 -5.91 32.80
CA ALA A 54 -5.53 -6.94 33.84
C ALA A 54 -5.40 -6.34 35.25
N ASP A 55 -4.42 -5.44 35.46
CA ASP A 55 -4.18 -4.77 36.74
C ASP A 55 -5.31 -3.81 37.09
N LEU A 56 -5.82 -3.06 36.10
CA LEU A 56 -6.99 -2.19 36.28
C LEU A 56 -8.23 -2.98 36.68
N THR A 57 -8.45 -4.14 36.06
CA THR A 57 -9.55 -5.05 36.39
C THR A 57 -9.41 -5.61 37.80
N PHE A 58 -8.21 -6.05 38.19
CA PHE A 58 -7.93 -6.55 39.53
C PHE A 58 -8.12 -5.47 40.60
N LEU A 59 -7.67 -4.24 40.33
CA LEU A 59 -7.83 -3.10 41.22
C LEU A 59 -9.31 -2.78 41.45
N ALA A 60 -10.12 -2.72 40.39
CA ALA A 60 -11.57 -2.50 40.51
C ALA A 60 -12.25 -3.59 41.33
N TYR A 61 -11.85 -4.85 41.14
CA TYR A 61 -12.36 -5.98 41.92
C TYR A 61 -12.02 -5.85 43.41
N ARG A 62 -10.77 -5.49 43.73
CA ARG A 62 -10.33 -5.26 45.12
C ARG A 62 -11.12 -4.17 45.83
N HIS A 63 -11.50 -3.11 45.11
CA HIS A 63 -12.34 -2.03 45.63
C HIS A 63 -13.85 -2.35 45.63
N ARG A 64 -14.24 -3.61 45.31
CA ARG A 64 -15.64 -4.07 45.24
C ARG A 64 -16.49 -3.28 44.24
N ASN A 65 -15.85 -2.68 43.22
CA ASN A 65 -16.53 -1.95 42.17
C ASN A 65 -16.82 -2.87 40.97
N TYR A 66 -17.73 -3.82 41.17
CA TYR A 66 -18.02 -4.87 40.19
C TYR A 66 -18.60 -4.33 38.88
N SER A 67 -19.30 -3.20 38.89
CA SER A 67 -19.77 -2.53 37.66
C SER A 67 -18.58 -2.15 36.76
N LYS A 68 -17.51 -1.58 37.35
CA LYS A 68 -16.30 -1.22 36.60
C LYS A 68 -15.48 -2.41 36.13
N VAL A 69 -15.52 -3.53 36.85
CA VAL A 69 -14.90 -4.79 36.39
C VAL A 69 -15.51 -5.23 35.06
N ILE A 70 -16.85 -5.19 34.95
CA ILE A 70 -17.55 -5.56 33.71
C ILE A 70 -17.18 -4.60 32.58
N GLU A 71 -17.21 -3.29 32.84
CA GLU A 71 -16.82 -2.26 31.85
C GLU A 71 -15.38 -2.45 31.37
N PHE A 72 -14.42 -2.73 32.26
CA PHE A 72 -13.02 -2.92 31.88
C PHE A 72 -12.80 -4.18 31.03
N VAL A 73 -13.50 -5.28 31.35
CA VAL A 73 -13.43 -6.50 30.55
C VAL A 73 -14.02 -6.26 29.16
N GLN A 74 -15.20 -5.64 29.07
CA GLN A 74 -15.85 -5.32 27.79
C GLN A 74 -15.00 -4.35 26.96
N PHE A 75 -14.43 -3.32 27.59
CA PHE A 75 -13.58 -2.35 26.91
C PHE A 75 -12.29 -3.00 26.38
N LYS A 76 -11.64 -3.85 27.19
CA LYS A 76 -10.48 -4.62 26.77
C LYS A 76 -10.81 -5.53 25.59
N GLU A 77 -11.91 -6.28 25.67
CA GLU A 77 -12.35 -7.18 24.60
C GLU A 77 -12.64 -6.40 23.31
N CYS A 78 -13.29 -5.24 23.44
CA CYS A 78 -13.55 -4.35 22.32
C CYS A 78 -12.26 -3.88 21.64
N LEU A 79 -11.26 -3.44 22.41
CA LEU A 79 -9.97 -3.00 21.86
C LEU A 79 -9.12 -4.15 21.29
N GLN A 80 -9.16 -5.31 21.91
CA GLN A 80 -8.42 -6.50 21.46
C GLN A 80 -8.89 -6.99 20.09
N HIS A 81 -10.18 -6.79 19.77
CA HIS A 81 -10.78 -7.14 18.49
C HIS A 81 -10.91 -5.95 17.53
N SER A 82 -10.27 -4.83 17.81
CA SER A 82 -10.34 -3.64 16.95
C SER A 82 -9.84 -3.92 15.54
N ASN A 83 -10.65 -3.55 14.55
CA ASN A 83 -10.25 -3.50 13.13
C ASN A 83 -8.97 -2.67 12.93
N GLN A 84 -8.88 -1.53 13.61
CA GLN A 84 -7.73 -0.64 13.47
C GLN A 84 -6.47 -1.24 14.08
N TYR A 85 -6.59 -1.91 15.23
CA TYR A 85 -5.47 -2.60 15.86
C TYR A 85 -4.95 -3.73 14.97
N MET A 86 -5.87 -4.54 14.43
CA MET A 86 -5.53 -5.63 13.51
C MET A 86 -4.85 -5.11 12.25
N MET A 87 -5.38 -4.03 11.66
CA MET A 87 -4.81 -3.39 10.48
C MET A 87 -3.41 -2.82 10.77
N ALA A 88 -3.23 -2.12 11.90
CA ALA A 88 -1.95 -1.55 12.30
C ALA A 88 -0.87 -2.61 12.50
N ARG A 89 -1.21 -3.78 13.04
CA ARG A 89 -0.27 -4.90 13.18
C ARG A 89 0.22 -5.43 11.84
N ILE A 90 -0.67 -5.50 10.84
CA ILE A 90 -0.33 -5.91 9.48
C ILE A 90 0.52 -4.82 8.82
N GLU A 91 0.07 -3.56 8.89
CA GLU A 91 0.74 -2.42 8.25
C GLU A 91 2.12 -2.12 8.84
N SER A 92 2.34 -2.38 10.14
CA SER A 92 3.67 -2.26 10.75
C SER A 92 4.71 -3.14 10.07
N VAL A 93 4.33 -4.38 9.70
CA VAL A 93 5.21 -5.29 8.97
C VAL A 93 5.29 -4.87 7.49
N PHE A 94 4.15 -4.49 6.91
CA PHE A 94 4.08 -4.08 5.51
C PHE A 94 4.95 -2.86 5.21
N LEU A 95 4.91 -1.84 6.07
CA LEU A 95 5.76 -0.64 5.98
C LEU A 95 7.24 -0.97 6.13
N GLN A 96 7.61 -1.87 7.04
CA GLN A 96 9.00 -2.35 7.15
C GLN A 96 9.45 -3.02 5.84
N LEU A 97 8.61 -3.87 5.25
CA LEU A 97 8.90 -4.51 3.97
C LEU A 97 9.04 -3.47 2.85
N LYS A 98 8.17 -2.45 2.76
CA LYS A 98 8.28 -1.36 1.78
C LYS A 98 9.61 -0.59 1.90
N GLN A 99 9.96 -0.19 3.12
CA GLN A 99 11.17 0.60 3.40
C GLN A 99 12.47 -0.19 3.17
N LYS A 100 12.44 -1.51 3.40
CA LYS A 100 13.62 -2.38 3.41
C LYS A 100 13.75 -3.26 2.17
N ALA A 101 12.86 -3.08 1.18
CA ALA A 101 12.83 -3.87 -0.05
C ALA A 101 14.09 -3.76 -0.93
N ASP A 102 15.06 -2.91 -0.57
CA ASP A 102 16.31 -2.77 -1.30
C ASP A 102 17.39 -3.76 -0.84
N SER A 103 17.24 -4.37 0.35
CA SER A 103 18.17 -5.34 0.93
C SER A 103 17.50 -6.68 1.24
N LEU A 104 18.04 -7.76 0.67
CA LEU A 104 17.54 -9.11 0.92
C LEU A 104 17.77 -9.56 2.37
N GLU A 105 18.88 -9.16 2.97
CA GLU A 105 19.26 -9.50 4.34
C GLU A 105 18.32 -8.86 5.37
N GLU A 106 17.99 -7.58 5.19
CA GLU A 106 17.02 -6.89 6.06
C GLU A 106 15.62 -7.50 5.95
N ILE A 107 15.18 -7.83 4.72
CA ILE A 107 13.90 -8.50 4.47
C ILE A 107 13.84 -9.89 5.12
N GLN A 108 14.94 -10.65 5.06
CA GLN A 108 15.00 -11.96 5.71
C GLN A 108 14.87 -11.84 7.24
N ALA A 109 15.48 -10.83 7.86
CA ALA A 109 15.34 -10.57 9.29
C ALA A 109 13.90 -10.20 9.66
N ILE A 110 13.22 -9.41 8.83
CA ILE A 110 11.80 -9.09 9.00
C ILE A 110 10.98 -10.38 8.95
N PHE A 111 11.16 -11.24 7.94
CA PHE A 111 10.43 -12.50 7.85
C PHE A 111 10.63 -13.39 9.07
N GLN A 112 11.86 -13.52 9.58
CA GLN A 112 12.13 -14.28 10.80
C GLN A 112 11.33 -13.76 12.00
N SER A 113 11.26 -12.43 12.17
CA SER A 113 10.52 -11.81 13.28
C SER A 113 9.01 -12.08 13.26
N VAL A 114 8.45 -12.34 12.08
CA VAL A 114 7.01 -12.60 11.87
C VAL A 114 6.70 -14.06 11.52
N ASN A 115 7.60 -14.98 11.86
CA ASN A 115 7.48 -16.41 11.55
C ASN A 115 7.16 -16.65 10.07
N TYR A 116 7.93 -16.02 9.18
CA TYR A 116 7.84 -16.13 7.72
C TYR A 116 6.43 -15.83 7.18
N GLY A 117 5.72 -14.89 7.80
CA GLY A 117 4.37 -14.46 7.42
C GLY A 117 3.23 -15.22 8.10
N MET A 118 3.50 -16.35 8.76
CA MET A 118 2.46 -17.18 9.38
C MET A 118 1.71 -16.44 10.49
N LYS A 119 2.42 -15.65 11.30
CA LYS A 119 1.82 -14.85 12.38
C LYS A 119 0.77 -13.87 11.86
N LEU A 120 0.92 -13.37 10.64
CA LEU A 120 -0.03 -12.46 10.01
C LEU A 120 -1.20 -13.21 9.38
N LEU A 121 -0.96 -14.37 8.76
CA LEU A 121 -2.02 -15.23 8.26
C LEU A 121 -3.03 -15.60 9.36
N GLU A 122 -2.53 -15.93 10.55
CA GLU A 122 -3.36 -16.22 11.73
C GLU A 122 -4.24 -15.04 12.19
N LEU A 123 -3.90 -13.80 11.81
CA LEU A 123 -4.74 -12.62 12.09
C LEU A 123 -5.97 -12.58 11.19
N SER A 124 -5.89 -13.19 10.00
CA SER A 124 -6.98 -13.26 9.02
C SER A 124 -7.82 -14.52 9.11
N ASN A 125 -7.82 -15.20 10.26
CA ASN A 125 -8.72 -16.33 10.48
C ASN A 125 -10.17 -15.86 10.48
N GLU A 126 -11.07 -16.64 9.88
CA GLU A 126 -12.48 -16.26 9.76
C GLU A 126 -13.13 -15.88 11.09
N ASP A 127 -12.84 -16.63 12.16
CA ASP A 127 -13.41 -16.36 13.48
C ASP A 127 -12.99 -15.00 14.03
N LYS A 128 -11.72 -14.61 13.81
CA LYS A 128 -11.20 -13.29 14.21
C LYS A 128 -11.78 -12.17 13.35
N LEU A 129 -12.00 -12.42 12.06
CA LEU A 129 -12.63 -11.45 11.16
C LEU A 129 -14.12 -11.24 11.49
N LYS A 130 -14.80 -12.28 11.98
CA LYS A 130 -16.19 -12.20 12.43
C LYS A 130 -16.35 -11.46 13.76
N SER A 131 -15.35 -11.52 14.65
CA SER A 131 -15.38 -10.85 15.94
C SER A 131 -14.84 -9.41 15.94
N LEU A 132 -14.48 -8.85 14.79
CA LEU A 132 -13.93 -7.50 14.71
C LEU A 132 -14.90 -6.43 15.23
N THR A 133 -14.34 -5.47 15.96
CA THR A 133 -15.02 -4.25 16.40
C THR A 133 -14.57 -3.06 15.57
N PHE A 134 -15.49 -2.11 15.36
CA PHE A 134 -15.28 -0.90 14.56
C PHE A 134 -15.51 0.31 15.46
N ASN A 135 -14.41 0.89 15.92
CA ASN A 135 -14.39 1.92 16.96
C ASN A 135 -14.17 3.33 16.38
N GLU A 136 -14.22 3.47 15.05
CA GLU A 136 -14.00 4.76 14.41
C GLU A 136 -15.07 5.77 14.81
N ASP A 137 -14.64 6.98 15.17
CA ASP A 137 -15.56 8.07 15.45
C ASP A 137 -16.04 8.71 14.16
N LEU A 138 -17.17 8.22 13.67
CA LEU A 138 -17.82 8.76 12.49
C LEU A 138 -18.77 9.93 12.82
N GLN A 139 -18.95 10.28 14.10
CA GLN A 139 -19.93 11.28 14.55
C GLN A 139 -19.32 12.66 14.74
N THR A 140 -18.07 12.74 15.21
CA THR A 140 -17.34 14.03 15.30
C THR A 140 -16.92 14.57 13.95
N ARG A 141 -16.92 13.72 12.93
CA ARG A 141 -16.65 14.12 11.56
C ARG A 141 -17.75 15.07 11.05
N PRO A 142 -17.42 16.28 10.59
CA PRO A 142 -18.38 17.14 9.92
C PRO A 142 -18.98 16.41 8.71
N TRP A 143 -20.30 16.40 8.58
CA TRP A 143 -21.04 15.67 7.53
C TRP A 143 -20.60 16.05 6.10
N TRP A 144 -20.06 17.26 5.93
CA TRP A 144 -19.56 17.80 4.67
C TRP A 144 -18.09 17.44 4.37
N SER A 145 -17.39 16.79 5.29
CA SER A 145 -16.00 16.33 5.07
C SER A 145 -15.96 15.22 4.01
N PRO A 146 -15.17 15.36 2.92
CA PRO A 146 -15.12 14.38 1.84
C PRO A 146 -14.67 13.00 2.32
N THR A 147 -15.53 11.98 2.24
CA THR A 147 -15.13 10.58 2.49
C THR A 147 -14.30 10.07 1.32
N THR A 148 -13.45 9.05 1.55
CA THR A 148 -12.72 8.33 0.49
C THR A 148 -13.60 7.88 -0.66
N ASN A 149 -14.89 7.62 -0.39
CA ASN A 149 -15.83 7.03 -1.33
C ASN A 149 -16.91 8.02 -1.85
N LYS A 150 -17.04 9.21 -1.26
CA LYS A 150 -18.07 10.20 -1.63
C LYS A 150 -17.70 11.60 -1.17
N ASN A 151 -17.71 12.55 -2.11
CA ASN A 151 -17.64 13.97 -1.82
C ASN A 151 -19.06 14.54 -1.71
N PHE A 152 -19.50 14.90 -0.51
CA PHE A 152 -20.83 15.48 -0.33
C PHE A 152 -20.93 16.93 -0.79
N LEU A 153 -19.79 17.58 -1.06
CA LEU A 153 -19.71 18.94 -1.59
C LEU A 153 -19.81 18.99 -3.12
N SER A 154 -19.81 17.84 -3.81
CA SER A 154 -19.96 17.79 -5.27
C SER A 154 -21.40 17.63 -5.76
N GLU A 155 -22.35 17.41 -4.85
CA GLU A 155 -23.79 17.39 -5.16
C GLU A 155 -24.38 18.79 -4.94
N PRO A 156 -25.40 19.22 -5.72
CA PRO A 156 -26.08 20.50 -5.49
C PRO A 156 -26.63 20.59 -4.06
N PHE A 157 -26.39 21.71 -3.38
CA PHE A 157 -26.94 21.94 -2.05
C PHE A 157 -28.47 22.14 -2.14
N GLU A 158 -29.25 21.12 -1.77
CA GLU A 158 -30.68 21.27 -1.54
C GLU A 158 -30.93 21.75 -0.10
N ASP A 159 -31.54 22.92 0.04
CA ASP A 159 -31.80 23.57 1.33
C ASP A 159 -32.56 22.64 2.30
N GLY A 160 -32.03 22.53 3.52
CA GLY A 160 -32.73 21.97 4.69
C GLY A 160 -32.68 20.45 4.92
N SER A 161 -32.16 19.61 4.00
CA SER A 161 -32.21 18.13 4.18
C SER A 161 -30.86 17.39 4.11
N ALA A 162 -29.76 18.09 3.76
CA ALA A 162 -28.46 17.46 3.50
C ALA A 162 -27.87 16.74 4.72
N CYS A 163 -27.96 17.34 5.92
CA CYS A 163 -27.43 16.75 7.16
C CYS A 163 -28.18 15.46 7.56
N SER A 164 -29.51 15.45 7.45
CA SER A 164 -30.35 14.28 7.74
C SER A 164 -30.13 13.15 6.73
N ARG A 165 -29.95 13.50 5.44
CA ARG A 165 -29.63 12.55 4.36
C ARG A 165 -28.23 11.93 4.56
N ALA A 166 -27.23 12.73 4.91
CA ALA A 166 -25.88 12.26 5.23
C ALA A 166 -25.85 11.31 6.43
N THR A 167 -26.65 11.59 7.47
CA THR A 167 -26.75 10.77 8.69
C THR A 167 -27.49 9.43 8.46
N MET A 168 -28.48 9.40 7.56
CA MET A 168 -29.16 8.16 7.15
C MET A 168 -28.29 7.30 6.22
N LEU A 169 -27.56 7.92 5.29
CA LEU A 169 -26.65 7.24 4.38
C LEU A 169 -25.40 6.69 5.10
N SER A 170 -24.90 7.38 6.13
CA SER A 170 -23.75 6.89 6.93
C SER A 170 -24.09 5.61 7.67
N LYS A 171 -25.31 5.48 8.23
CA LYS A 171 -25.77 4.27 8.96
C LYS A 171 -26.04 3.05 8.07
N LYS A 172 -26.43 3.24 6.80
CA LYS A 172 -26.71 2.12 5.87
C LYS A 172 -25.45 1.61 5.17
N LYS A 173 -24.37 2.41 5.17
CA LYS A 173 -23.10 2.13 4.48
C LYS A 173 -22.05 1.47 5.39
N THR A 174 -22.27 1.44 6.71
CA THR A 174 -21.35 0.81 7.67
C THR A 174 -21.13 -0.67 7.37
N THR A 175 -22.18 -1.46 7.09
CA THR A 175 -22.04 -2.91 6.87
C THR A 175 -21.24 -3.27 5.61
N GLU A 176 -21.43 -2.53 4.49
CA GLU A 176 -20.65 -2.75 3.26
C GLU A 176 -19.19 -2.28 3.41
N ASP A 177 -18.96 -1.22 4.18
CA ASP A 177 -17.62 -0.70 4.47
C ASP A 177 -16.85 -1.66 5.41
N GLU A 178 -17.52 -2.26 6.39
CA GLU A 178 -16.96 -3.27 7.29
C GLU A 178 -16.51 -4.53 6.53
N ASP A 179 -17.31 -5.04 5.61
CA ASP A 179 -16.94 -6.19 4.78
C ASP A 179 -15.77 -5.87 3.84
N THR A 180 -15.71 -4.63 3.34
CA THR A 180 -14.58 -4.15 2.53
C THR A 180 -13.29 -4.09 3.37
N LYS A 181 -13.35 -3.58 4.60
CA LYS A 181 -12.22 -3.56 5.55
C LYS A 181 -11.76 -4.97 5.92
N LYS A 182 -12.68 -5.90 6.17
CA LYS A 182 -12.36 -7.32 6.42
C LYS A 182 -11.63 -7.95 5.25
N LYS A 183 -12.11 -7.71 4.02
CA LYS A 183 -11.43 -8.16 2.80
C LYS A 183 -10.04 -7.55 2.65
N GLU A 184 -9.86 -6.28 3.01
CA GLU A 184 -8.54 -5.63 2.98
C GLU A 184 -7.57 -6.25 3.99
N ILE A 185 -8.01 -6.49 5.23
CA ILE A 185 -7.21 -7.18 6.27
C ILE A 185 -6.78 -8.56 5.77
N GLU A 186 -7.73 -9.34 5.26
CA GLU A 186 -7.43 -10.65 4.70
C GLU A 186 -6.42 -10.55 3.56
N ARG A 187 -6.64 -9.66 2.59
CA ARG A 187 -5.73 -9.55 1.44
C ARG A 187 -4.32 -9.17 1.85
N LYS A 188 -4.18 -8.19 2.74
CA LYS A 188 -2.86 -7.70 3.20
C LYS A 188 -2.15 -8.71 4.10
N SER A 189 -2.87 -9.52 4.88
CA SER A 189 -2.24 -10.57 5.70
C SER A 189 -1.58 -11.66 4.85
N LEU A 190 -2.09 -11.93 3.64
CA LEU A 190 -1.54 -12.93 2.72
C LEU A 190 -0.18 -12.50 2.15
N ILE A 191 0.01 -11.20 1.91
CA ILE A 191 1.15 -10.69 1.12
C ILE A 191 2.51 -11.10 1.70
N PRO A 192 2.80 -10.95 3.01
CA PRO A 192 4.11 -11.32 3.53
C PRO A 192 4.45 -12.80 3.36
N ARG A 193 3.46 -13.71 3.50
CA ARG A 193 3.68 -15.14 3.25
C ARG A 193 3.85 -15.43 1.76
N LEU A 194 2.99 -14.85 0.92
CA LEU A 194 3.08 -14.98 -0.54
C LEU A 194 4.45 -14.51 -1.04
N LEU A 195 4.94 -13.38 -0.56
CA LEU A 195 6.24 -12.82 -0.90
C LEU A 195 7.39 -13.73 -0.47
N TYR A 196 7.36 -14.20 0.78
CA TYR A 196 8.38 -15.15 1.28
C TYR A 196 8.43 -16.42 0.42
N LEU A 197 7.29 -17.06 0.17
CA LEU A 197 7.22 -18.26 -0.66
C LEU A 197 7.66 -17.98 -2.10
N SER A 198 7.29 -16.83 -2.66
CA SER A 198 7.70 -16.40 -4.00
C SER A 198 9.20 -16.22 -4.12
N MET A 199 9.85 -15.65 -3.10
CA MET A 199 11.31 -15.53 -3.05
C MET A 199 11.99 -16.89 -2.93
N GLN A 200 11.43 -17.83 -2.15
CA GLN A 200 11.97 -19.19 -2.05
C GLN A 200 11.81 -19.96 -3.38
N ALA A 201 10.63 -19.88 -4.00
CA ALA A 201 10.35 -20.42 -5.33
C ALA A 201 11.32 -19.89 -6.38
N ALA A 202 11.55 -18.57 -6.40
CA ALA A 202 12.56 -17.94 -7.26
C ALA A 202 13.98 -18.48 -7.04
N SER A 203 14.35 -18.84 -5.81
CA SER A 203 15.67 -19.38 -5.51
C SER A 203 15.83 -20.87 -5.86
N SER A 204 14.78 -21.70 -5.75
CA SER A 204 14.85 -23.16 -5.94
C SER A 204 14.90 -23.57 -7.42
N THR A 205 14.26 -22.80 -8.29
CA THR A 205 14.19 -23.02 -9.75
C THR A 205 15.53 -23.01 -10.50
N VAL A 206 16.59 -22.60 -9.82
CA VAL A 206 17.97 -22.58 -10.32
C VAL A 206 18.79 -23.75 -9.76
N LYS A 207 18.39 -24.32 -8.62
CA LYS A 207 19.07 -25.43 -7.93
C LYS A 207 18.65 -26.82 -8.43
N GLU A 208 17.50 -26.95 -9.11
CA GLU A 208 16.97 -28.23 -9.62
C GLU A 208 17.90 -28.97 -10.62
N ASN A 209 18.94 -28.32 -11.15
CA ASN A 209 19.85 -28.95 -12.12
C ASN A 209 21.10 -29.60 -11.51
N SER A 210 21.24 -29.67 -10.16
CA SER A 210 22.45 -30.23 -9.52
C SER A 210 22.26 -31.50 -8.67
N GLU A 211 21.05 -31.97 -8.38
CA GLU A 211 20.85 -33.22 -7.61
C GLU A 211 19.66 -34.05 -8.15
N PRO A 212 19.84 -35.36 -8.45
CA PRO A 212 18.77 -36.22 -8.94
C PRO A 212 17.84 -36.77 -7.84
N ASN A 213 17.98 -36.31 -6.60
CA ASN A 213 17.06 -36.66 -5.51
C ASN A 213 16.16 -35.46 -5.21
N GLY A 214 14.99 -35.43 -5.84
CA GLY A 214 13.98 -34.39 -5.63
C GLY A 214 13.65 -34.24 -4.15
N THR A 215 14.06 -33.12 -3.56
CA THR A 215 13.76 -32.78 -2.18
C THR A 215 12.27 -32.47 -2.06
N ALA A 216 11.58 -33.19 -1.17
CA ALA A 216 10.16 -33.03 -0.85
C ALA A 216 9.72 -31.60 -0.44
N SER A 217 10.67 -30.67 -0.28
CA SER A 217 10.45 -29.27 0.10
C SER A 217 9.87 -28.40 -1.02
N ASP A 218 10.25 -28.61 -2.29
CA ASP A 218 9.85 -27.71 -3.39
C ASP A 218 8.37 -27.91 -3.79
N THR A 219 7.91 -29.16 -3.74
CA THR A 219 6.50 -29.52 -3.97
C THR A 219 5.57 -28.90 -2.92
N ASN A 220 6.08 -28.68 -1.70
CA ASN A 220 5.32 -28.05 -0.62
C ASN A 220 5.19 -26.53 -0.82
N ILE A 221 6.26 -25.85 -1.26
CA ILE A 221 6.25 -24.40 -1.50
C ILE A 221 5.26 -24.03 -2.61
N ALA A 222 5.32 -24.71 -3.76
CA ALA A 222 4.41 -24.42 -4.88
C ALA A 222 2.95 -24.74 -4.54
N ALA A 223 2.70 -25.81 -3.77
CA ALA A 223 1.36 -26.15 -3.31
C ALA A 223 0.78 -25.10 -2.35
N GLU A 224 1.56 -24.67 -1.36
CA GLU A 224 1.16 -23.63 -0.42
C GLU A 224 0.91 -22.29 -1.13
N LEU A 225 1.82 -21.90 -2.03
CA LEU A 225 1.70 -20.68 -2.83
C LEU A 225 0.41 -20.69 -3.67
N LYS A 226 0.07 -21.83 -4.28
CA LYS A 226 -1.18 -22.01 -5.02
C LYS A 226 -2.42 -21.83 -4.12
N ILE A 227 -2.46 -22.46 -2.95
CA ILE A 227 -3.59 -22.34 -2.01
C ILE A 227 -3.80 -20.88 -1.58
N LEU A 228 -2.69 -20.17 -1.28
CA LEU A 228 -2.77 -18.76 -0.90
C LEU A 228 -3.20 -17.86 -2.07
N LEU A 229 -2.78 -18.18 -3.31
CA LEU A 229 -3.23 -17.48 -4.51
C LEU A 229 -4.71 -17.71 -4.82
N GLU A 230 -5.22 -18.92 -4.61
CA GLU A 230 -6.66 -19.20 -4.71
C GLU A 230 -7.45 -18.37 -3.69
N ARG A 231 -6.95 -18.27 -2.46
CA ARG A 231 -7.54 -17.42 -1.42
C ARG A 231 -7.47 -15.94 -1.81
N TYR A 232 -6.35 -15.48 -2.36
CA TYR A 232 -6.18 -14.10 -2.85
C TYR A 232 -7.16 -13.80 -4.00
N ALA A 233 -7.28 -14.70 -4.99
CA ALA A 233 -8.21 -14.55 -6.11
C ALA A 233 -9.67 -14.46 -5.62
N ARG A 234 -10.07 -15.32 -4.68
CA ARG A 234 -11.41 -15.26 -4.05
C ARG A 234 -11.67 -13.92 -3.37
N ASN A 235 -10.65 -13.31 -2.76
CA ASN A 235 -10.77 -11.98 -2.16
C ASN A 235 -11.01 -10.87 -3.19
N ILE A 236 -10.41 -10.98 -4.40
CA ILE A 236 -10.71 -10.11 -5.55
C ILE A 236 -12.10 -10.41 -6.16
N GLY A 237 -12.69 -11.56 -5.81
CA GLY A 237 -14.03 -11.97 -6.25
C GLY A 237 -14.05 -12.93 -7.45
N LEU A 238 -12.93 -13.59 -7.75
CA LEU A 238 -12.79 -14.52 -8.88
C LEU A 238 -12.17 -15.85 -8.43
N THR A 239 -12.36 -16.89 -9.23
CA THR A 239 -11.53 -18.10 -9.13
C THR A 239 -10.12 -17.82 -9.65
N LEU A 240 -9.15 -18.69 -9.30
CA LEU A 240 -7.77 -18.56 -9.78
C LEU A 240 -7.70 -18.52 -11.31
N ASP A 241 -8.42 -19.41 -11.99
CA ASP A 241 -8.40 -19.52 -13.45
C ASP A 241 -9.09 -18.32 -14.13
N GLU A 242 -10.20 -17.84 -13.58
CA GLU A 242 -10.86 -16.62 -14.07
C GLU A 242 -9.97 -15.40 -13.93
N ALA A 243 -9.32 -15.23 -12.78
CA ALA A 243 -8.41 -14.10 -12.54
C ALA A 243 -7.23 -14.11 -13.53
N ILE A 244 -6.67 -15.29 -13.81
CA ILE A 244 -5.63 -15.46 -14.83
C ILE A 244 -6.15 -15.13 -16.23
N SER A 245 -7.35 -15.59 -16.58
CA SER A 245 -7.99 -15.28 -17.87
C SER A 245 -8.23 -13.78 -18.06
N VAL A 246 -8.57 -13.03 -17.01
CA VAL A 246 -8.67 -11.56 -17.09
C VAL A 246 -7.33 -10.93 -17.44
N ILE A 247 -6.23 -11.33 -16.78
CA ILE A 247 -4.89 -10.79 -17.06
C ILE A 247 -4.49 -11.07 -18.51
N LEU A 248 -4.68 -12.30 -18.99
CA LEU A 248 -4.36 -12.68 -20.37
C LEU A 248 -5.19 -11.91 -21.39
N GLY A 249 -6.50 -11.79 -21.17
CA GLY A 249 -7.40 -11.04 -22.05
C GLY A 249 -7.02 -9.55 -22.18
N ILE A 250 -6.45 -8.95 -21.15
CA ILE A 250 -5.93 -7.56 -21.22
C ILE A 250 -4.66 -7.49 -22.06
N LEU A 251 -3.77 -8.47 -21.92
CA LEU A 251 -2.51 -8.52 -22.69
C LEU A 251 -2.72 -8.83 -24.17
N GLU A 252 -3.76 -9.59 -24.48
CA GLU A 252 -4.23 -9.88 -25.84
C GLU A 252 -5.04 -8.72 -26.45
N GLY A 253 -5.35 -7.67 -25.67
CA GLY A 253 -6.14 -6.53 -26.11
C GLY A 253 -7.64 -6.81 -26.23
N GLN A 254 -8.11 -7.96 -25.74
CA GLN A 254 -9.52 -8.35 -25.74
C GLN A 254 -10.33 -7.64 -24.64
N LYS A 255 -9.67 -7.28 -23.52
CA LYS A 255 -10.27 -6.60 -22.38
C LYS A 255 -9.61 -5.26 -22.11
N SER A 256 -10.38 -4.30 -21.58
CA SER A 256 -9.87 -2.97 -21.29
C SER A 256 -9.20 -2.93 -19.91
N PHE A 257 -8.05 -2.26 -19.77
CA PHE A 257 -7.44 -2.06 -18.45
C PHE A 257 -8.34 -1.24 -17.49
N LYS A 258 -9.33 -0.51 -18.03
CA LYS A 258 -10.34 0.20 -17.24
C LYS A 258 -11.06 -0.72 -16.25
N GLU A 259 -11.26 -2.00 -16.59
CA GLU A 259 -11.87 -2.99 -15.71
C GLU A 259 -11.05 -3.25 -14.44
N LEU A 260 -9.72 -3.08 -14.50
CA LEU A 260 -8.80 -3.27 -13.37
C LEU A 260 -8.45 -1.96 -12.65
N SER A 261 -8.90 -0.82 -13.19
CA SER A 261 -8.46 0.51 -12.73
C SER A 261 -8.89 0.86 -11.30
N SER A 262 -9.92 0.20 -10.77
CA SER A 262 -10.41 0.41 -9.40
C SER A 262 -9.54 -0.25 -8.32
N ASP A 263 -8.82 -1.33 -8.65
CA ASP A 263 -7.97 -2.08 -7.72
C ASP A 263 -6.66 -2.56 -8.37
N SER A 264 -6.02 -1.65 -9.11
CA SER A 264 -4.84 -1.96 -9.93
C SER A 264 -3.67 -2.52 -9.10
N ILE A 265 -3.56 -2.12 -7.83
CA ILE A 265 -2.51 -2.61 -6.91
C ILE A 265 -2.73 -4.08 -6.58
N SER A 266 -3.96 -4.48 -6.23
CA SER A 266 -4.23 -5.87 -5.87
C SER A 266 -4.04 -6.81 -7.06
N TRP A 267 -4.44 -6.36 -8.26
CA TRP A 267 -4.21 -7.08 -9.52
C TRP A 267 -2.73 -7.21 -9.88
N MET A 268 -1.95 -6.14 -9.70
CA MET A 268 -0.51 -6.19 -9.96
C MET A 268 0.21 -7.11 -8.98
N ASN A 269 -0.10 -7.02 -7.68
CA ASN A 269 0.45 -7.94 -6.67
C ASN A 269 0.10 -9.40 -6.99
N PHE A 270 -1.15 -9.68 -7.38
CA PHE A 270 -1.56 -11.01 -7.79
C PHE A 270 -0.76 -11.52 -9.00
N ALA A 271 -0.59 -10.70 -10.04
CA ALA A 271 0.20 -11.07 -11.22
C ALA A 271 1.67 -11.38 -10.87
N VAL A 272 2.28 -10.60 -9.98
CA VAL A 272 3.65 -10.83 -9.50
C VAL A 272 3.77 -12.19 -8.79
N PHE A 273 2.82 -12.54 -7.93
CA PHE A 273 2.84 -13.82 -7.21
C PHE A 273 2.47 -15.02 -8.09
N VAL A 274 1.56 -14.86 -9.05
CA VAL A 274 1.28 -15.90 -10.06
C VAL A 274 2.52 -16.18 -10.92
N ASN A 275 3.26 -15.14 -11.30
CA ASN A 275 4.55 -15.32 -11.98
C ASN A 275 5.53 -16.13 -11.13
N ALA A 276 5.65 -15.83 -9.84
CA ALA A 276 6.50 -16.63 -8.95
C ALA A 276 6.08 -18.10 -8.84
N LEU A 277 4.77 -18.38 -8.78
CA LEU A 277 4.26 -19.75 -8.81
C LEU A 277 4.65 -20.48 -10.10
N ASN A 278 4.55 -19.81 -11.25
CA ASN A 278 4.94 -20.39 -12.54
C ASN A 278 6.43 -20.68 -12.63
N LEU A 279 7.29 -19.90 -11.97
CA LEU A 279 8.70 -20.22 -11.91
C LEU A 279 8.92 -21.58 -11.25
N SER A 280 8.22 -21.85 -10.13
CA SER A 280 8.37 -23.10 -9.35
C SER A 280 7.55 -24.31 -9.83
N SER A 281 6.59 -24.12 -10.73
CA SER A 281 5.66 -25.19 -11.13
C SER A 281 6.14 -25.94 -12.38
N LYS A 282 6.08 -27.27 -12.34
CA LYS A 282 6.31 -28.15 -13.52
C LYS A 282 5.21 -28.01 -14.59
N LYS A 283 4.03 -27.49 -14.21
CA LYS A 283 2.93 -27.15 -15.13
C LYS A 283 2.61 -25.66 -14.98
N PRO A 284 3.06 -24.80 -15.91
CA PRO A 284 2.79 -23.37 -15.83
C PRO A 284 1.29 -23.11 -15.98
N LEU A 285 0.74 -22.23 -15.15
CA LEU A 285 -0.65 -21.77 -15.24
C LEU A 285 -0.84 -20.69 -16.32
N LEU A 286 0.22 -19.97 -16.69
CA LEU A 286 0.20 -19.01 -17.80
C LEU A 286 0.70 -19.68 -19.09
N PRO A 287 0.05 -19.45 -20.24
CA PRO A 287 0.51 -19.98 -21.52
C PRO A 287 1.88 -19.38 -21.85
N ILE A 288 2.87 -20.26 -22.01
CA ILE A 288 4.18 -19.90 -22.54
C ILE A 288 4.04 -19.95 -24.06
N GLU A 289 3.83 -18.80 -24.69
CA GLU A 289 3.62 -18.71 -26.15
C GLU A 289 4.86 -19.13 -26.96
N ASP A 290 6.05 -19.06 -26.38
CA ASP A 290 7.30 -19.25 -27.11
C ASP A 290 8.21 -20.32 -26.50
N LYS A 291 8.50 -21.37 -27.28
CA LYS A 291 9.41 -22.47 -26.87
C LYS A 291 10.85 -21.98 -26.65
N SER A 292 11.20 -20.78 -27.13
CA SER A 292 12.50 -20.12 -26.89
C SER A 292 12.60 -19.35 -25.58
N ASN A 293 11.49 -18.98 -24.92
CA ASN A 293 11.52 -18.13 -23.73
C ASN A 293 10.54 -18.63 -22.65
N PRO A 294 10.94 -19.62 -21.83
CA PRO A 294 10.03 -20.42 -21.00
C PRO A 294 9.56 -19.72 -19.71
N THR A 295 9.49 -18.39 -19.68
CA THR A 295 9.28 -17.64 -18.42
C THR A 295 8.13 -16.65 -18.49
N SER A 296 7.32 -16.60 -17.44
CA SER A 296 6.18 -15.68 -17.32
C SER A 296 6.57 -14.23 -16.97
N TRP A 297 7.87 -13.90 -16.94
CA TRP A 297 8.37 -12.55 -16.65
C TRP A 297 7.79 -11.50 -17.59
N HIS A 298 7.74 -11.82 -18.89
CA HIS A 298 7.23 -10.92 -19.93
C HIS A 298 5.75 -10.54 -19.72
N ILE A 299 4.95 -11.40 -19.07
CA ILE A 299 3.53 -11.16 -18.77
C ILE A 299 3.42 -10.04 -17.74
N VAL A 300 4.19 -10.15 -16.65
CA VAL A 300 4.22 -9.13 -15.59
C VAL A 300 4.82 -7.83 -16.12
N ASP A 301 5.86 -7.90 -16.94
CA ASP A 301 6.51 -6.73 -17.54
C ASP A 301 5.54 -5.97 -18.46
N ARG A 302 4.82 -6.68 -19.34
CA ARG A 302 3.81 -6.08 -20.23
C ARG A 302 2.65 -5.51 -19.42
N LEU A 303 2.15 -6.22 -18.41
CA LEU A 303 1.06 -5.75 -17.56
C LEU A 303 1.46 -4.48 -16.80
N THR A 304 2.68 -4.48 -16.25
CA THR A 304 3.30 -3.33 -15.56
C THR A 304 3.34 -2.12 -16.48
N LYS A 305 3.86 -2.28 -17.69
CA LYS A 305 3.92 -1.20 -18.68
C LYS A 305 2.54 -0.68 -19.05
N THR A 306 1.58 -1.57 -19.35
CA THR A 306 0.20 -1.18 -19.68
C THR A 306 -0.46 -0.42 -18.53
N CYS A 307 -0.30 -0.88 -17.30
CA CYS A 307 -0.82 -0.24 -16.09
C CYS A 307 -0.24 1.17 -15.89
N VAL A 308 1.09 1.30 -15.94
CA VAL A 308 1.77 2.59 -15.78
C VAL A 308 1.37 3.57 -16.88
N MET A 309 1.36 3.13 -18.14
CA MET A 309 0.92 3.97 -19.25
C MET A 309 -0.52 4.44 -19.10
N TYR A 310 -1.42 3.57 -18.62
CA TYR A 310 -2.80 3.93 -18.34
C TYR A 310 -2.89 5.05 -17.29
N HIS A 311 -2.19 4.91 -16.16
CA HIS A 311 -2.22 5.92 -15.09
C HIS A 311 -1.51 7.22 -15.49
N LEU A 312 -0.39 7.15 -16.22
CA LEU A 312 0.34 8.31 -16.73
C LEU A 312 -0.47 9.10 -17.77
N SER A 313 -1.20 8.41 -18.66
CA SER A 313 -2.04 9.07 -19.67
C SER A 313 -3.20 9.90 -19.06
N ARG A 314 -3.55 9.60 -17.82
CA ARG A 314 -4.62 10.25 -17.04
C ARG A 314 -4.07 11.09 -15.89
N LEU A 315 -2.75 11.21 -15.79
CA LEU A 315 -2.11 11.97 -14.74
C LEU A 315 -2.27 13.46 -15.05
N GLU A 316 -3.20 14.10 -14.35
CA GLU A 316 -3.30 15.55 -14.31
C GLU A 316 -2.35 16.12 -13.25
N PRO A 317 -1.94 17.39 -13.38
CA PRO A 317 -1.20 18.07 -12.32
C PRO A 317 -1.92 17.92 -10.98
N ILE A 318 -1.19 17.69 -9.88
CA ILE A 318 -1.80 17.49 -8.54
C ILE A 318 -2.70 18.67 -8.14
N LEU A 319 -2.43 19.87 -8.70
CA LEU A 319 -3.18 21.09 -8.43
C LEU A 319 -4.60 21.09 -9.00
N THR A 320 -4.88 20.31 -10.04
CA THR A 320 -6.15 20.35 -10.78
C THR A 320 -7.07 19.16 -10.52
N SER A 321 -6.58 18.12 -9.84
CA SER A 321 -7.32 16.87 -9.65
C SER A 321 -6.98 16.24 -8.31
N PRO A 322 -7.94 15.60 -7.60
CA PRO A 322 -7.59 14.76 -6.47
C PRO A 322 -6.61 13.69 -6.97
N GLY A 323 -5.38 13.70 -6.44
CA GLY A 323 -4.19 12.96 -6.91
C GLY A 323 -4.29 11.42 -6.83
N ASN A 324 -5.42 10.85 -7.24
CA ASN A 324 -5.75 9.44 -7.21
C ASN A 324 -4.81 8.64 -8.13
N GLN A 325 -4.52 9.15 -9.32
CA GLN A 325 -3.61 8.46 -10.26
C GLN A 325 -2.17 8.42 -9.74
N LEU A 326 -1.70 9.54 -9.20
CA LEU A 326 -0.36 9.61 -8.60
C LEU A 326 -0.24 8.66 -7.40
N THR A 327 -1.26 8.60 -6.54
CA THR A 327 -1.30 7.69 -5.40
C THR A 327 -1.17 6.23 -5.83
N VAL A 328 -1.85 5.84 -6.92
CA VAL A 328 -1.70 4.49 -7.51
C VAL A 328 -0.26 4.25 -8.01
N LEU A 329 0.35 5.21 -8.70
CA LEU A 329 1.75 5.10 -9.14
C LEU A 329 2.72 4.94 -7.96
N VAL A 330 2.51 5.69 -6.88
CA VAL A 330 3.31 5.54 -5.64
C VAL A 330 3.18 4.13 -5.08
N GLN A 331 1.95 3.62 -4.97
CA GLN A 331 1.72 2.26 -4.47
C GLN A 331 2.30 1.18 -5.39
N LEU A 332 2.23 1.34 -6.71
CA LEU A 332 2.85 0.40 -7.66
C LEU A 332 4.36 0.29 -7.43
N VAL A 333 5.07 1.42 -7.26
CA VAL A 333 6.52 1.42 -7.04
C VAL A 333 6.88 0.90 -5.64
N THR A 334 6.17 1.37 -4.61
CA THR A 334 6.47 1.03 -3.21
C THR A 334 6.04 -0.37 -2.81
N GLU A 335 5.05 -0.96 -3.49
CA GLU A 335 4.53 -2.30 -3.21
C GLU A 335 4.87 -3.27 -4.35
N SER A 336 4.11 -3.23 -5.45
CA SER A 336 4.15 -4.27 -6.49
C SER A 336 5.53 -4.42 -7.13
N PHE A 337 6.18 -3.32 -7.47
CA PHE A 337 7.52 -3.34 -8.07
C PHE A 337 8.57 -3.76 -7.05
N SER A 338 8.39 -3.37 -5.78
CA SER A 338 9.27 -3.81 -4.69
C SER A 338 9.19 -5.33 -4.49
N TRP A 339 8.00 -5.93 -4.58
CA TRP A 339 7.83 -7.39 -4.57
C TRP A 339 8.50 -8.05 -5.76
N GLN A 340 8.30 -7.52 -6.98
CA GLN A 340 8.96 -8.05 -8.18
C GLN A 340 10.49 -7.95 -8.08
N ILE A 341 11.03 -6.83 -7.59
CA ILE A 341 12.47 -6.62 -7.38
C ILE A 341 13.02 -7.65 -6.40
N LEU A 342 12.35 -7.91 -5.27
CA LEU A 342 12.80 -8.91 -4.30
C LEU A 342 12.82 -10.33 -4.88
N ILE A 343 11.83 -10.68 -5.70
CA ILE A 343 11.79 -11.97 -6.39
C ILE A 343 12.95 -12.05 -7.41
N ILE A 344 13.19 -10.99 -8.19
CA ILE A 344 14.33 -10.88 -9.11
C ILE A 344 15.66 -11.02 -8.36
N GLN A 345 15.83 -10.32 -7.24
CA GLN A 345 17.03 -10.42 -6.39
C GLN A 345 17.26 -11.85 -5.91
N SER A 346 16.20 -12.56 -5.50
CA SER A 346 16.28 -13.95 -5.07
C SER A 346 16.70 -14.89 -6.22
N CYS A 347 16.13 -14.71 -7.41
CA CYS A 347 16.55 -15.42 -8.63
C CYS A 347 18.02 -15.14 -8.98
N MET A 348 18.43 -13.88 -8.92
CA MET A 348 19.79 -13.46 -9.27
C MET A 348 20.83 -14.05 -8.32
N LYS A 349 20.53 -14.06 -7.01
CA LYS A 349 21.41 -14.64 -5.98
C LYS A 349 21.63 -16.15 -6.18
N SER A 350 20.67 -16.87 -6.74
CA SER A 350 20.82 -18.29 -7.04
C SER A 350 21.51 -18.56 -8.39
N LEU A 351 21.40 -17.65 -9.36
CA LEU A 351 22.06 -17.74 -10.68
C LEU A 351 23.56 -17.44 -10.64
N LEU A 352 24.01 -16.60 -9.70
CA LEU A 352 25.43 -16.25 -9.56
C LEU A 352 26.21 -17.32 -8.80
N PRO A 353 27.29 -17.89 -9.36
CA PRO A 353 28.10 -18.88 -8.66
C PRO A 353 28.79 -18.21 -7.47
N ILE A 354 28.44 -18.64 -6.25
CA ILE A 354 29.13 -18.24 -5.02
C ILE A 354 30.59 -18.70 -5.13
N GLY A 355 31.49 -17.75 -5.40
CA GLY A 355 32.91 -17.98 -5.58
C GLY A 355 33.53 -18.55 -4.31
N LYS A 356 33.70 -19.88 -4.26
CA LYS A 356 34.71 -20.65 -3.50
C LYS A 356 34.58 -22.16 -3.79
N ARG A 357 34.64 -22.58 -5.06
CA ARG A 357 34.95 -23.98 -5.38
C ARG A 357 36.45 -24.11 -5.63
N LYS A 358 37.12 -24.76 -4.68
CA LYS A 358 38.53 -25.14 -4.67
C LYS A 358 38.88 -25.88 -5.97
N LYS A 359 39.90 -25.38 -6.68
CA LYS A 359 40.50 -25.97 -7.90
C LYS A 359 40.60 -27.51 -7.77
N LYS A 360 39.85 -28.25 -8.59
CA LYS A 360 40.27 -29.58 -9.04
C LYS A 360 40.53 -29.48 -10.54
N SER A 361 41.82 -29.53 -10.85
CA SER A 361 42.39 -29.65 -12.19
C SER A 361 41.93 -30.93 -12.85
N GLY A 362 41.59 -30.86 -14.13
CA GLY A 362 41.32 -31.99 -15.00
C GLY A 362 40.70 -31.52 -16.31
N GLY A 363 41.53 -31.32 -17.32
CA GLY A 363 41.16 -30.76 -18.62
C GLY A 363 40.26 -31.68 -19.46
N GLY A 364 39.54 -31.05 -20.37
CA GLY A 364 38.71 -31.69 -21.38
C GLY A 364 37.83 -30.65 -22.05
N SER A 365 38.17 -30.30 -23.28
CA SER A 365 37.41 -29.43 -24.18
C SER A 365 35.93 -29.80 -24.20
N GLY A 366 35.07 -28.86 -23.79
CA GLY A 366 33.63 -28.90 -23.97
C GLY A 366 33.09 -27.49 -23.82
N LEU A 367 32.51 -26.97 -24.90
CA LEU A 367 31.67 -25.76 -24.87
C LEU A 367 30.77 -25.85 -23.64
N MET A 368 30.82 -24.84 -22.77
CA MET A 368 29.84 -24.71 -21.70
C MET A 368 28.46 -24.51 -22.32
N ASP A 369 27.71 -25.59 -22.54
CA ASP A 369 26.26 -25.51 -22.61
C ASP A 369 25.81 -25.05 -21.22
N GLN A 370 25.57 -23.74 -21.06
CA GLN A 370 25.04 -23.16 -19.82
C GLN A 370 23.51 -23.29 -19.84
N PRO A 371 22.88 -24.27 -19.16
CA PRO A 371 21.43 -24.44 -19.13
C PRO A 371 20.67 -23.26 -18.48
N ASN A 372 21.38 -22.30 -17.90
CA ASN A 372 20.82 -21.13 -17.22
C ASN A 372 20.80 -19.86 -18.09
N LEU A 373 21.39 -19.88 -19.29
CA LEU A 373 21.52 -18.67 -20.13
C LEU A 373 20.16 -18.07 -20.56
N PRO A 374 19.14 -18.86 -21.00
CA PRO A 374 17.84 -18.31 -21.35
C PRO A 374 17.08 -17.71 -20.15
N LYS A 375 17.19 -18.35 -18.98
CA LYS A 375 16.58 -17.86 -17.73
C LYS A 375 17.23 -16.54 -17.28
N LEU A 376 18.56 -16.44 -17.37
CA LEU A 376 19.29 -15.22 -17.05
C LEU A 376 18.92 -14.07 -18.01
N GLN A 377 18.82 -14.36 -19.31
CA GLN A 377 18.40 -13.37 -20.31
C GLN A 377 16.98 -12.86 -20.05
N ALA A 378 16.05 -13.74 -19.67
CA ALA A 378 14.68 -13.35 -19.32
C ALA A 378 14.62 -12.44 -18.08
N VAL A 379 15.40 -12.78 -17.03
CA VAL A 379 15.51 -11.93 -15.82
C VAL A 379 16.14 -10.58 -16.18
N GLN A 380 17.19 -10.55 -17.00
CA GLN A 380 17.80 -9.31 -17.47
C GLN A 380 16.83 -8.45 -18.31
N SER A 381 15.99 -9.06 -19.14
CA SER A 381 14.95 -8.33 -19.87
C SER A 381 13.90 -7.73 -18.93
N SER A 382 13.51 -8.45 -17.88
CA SER A 382 12.57 -7.95 -16.88
C SER A 382 13.16 -6.81 -16.05
N ILE A 383 14.42 -6.93 -15.63
CA ILE A 383 15.17 -5.83 -14.97
C ILE A 383 15.16 -4.57 -15.84
N ARG A 384 15.43 -4.71 -17.15
CA ARG A 384 15.43 -3.59 -18.09
C ARG A 384 14.03 -2.99 -18.24
N SER A 385 13.03 -3.82 -18.47
CA SER A 385 11.63 -3.38 -18.64
C SER A 385 11.13 -2.61 -17.41
N LEU A 386 11.39 -3.14 -16.21
CA LEU A 386 10.99 -2.49 -14.96
C LEU A 386 11.74 -1.18 -14.74
N MET A 387 13.04 -1.15 -14.99
CA MET A 387 13.85 0.07 -14.89
C MET A 387 13.39 1.16 -15.86
N ASP A 388 13.10 0.81 -17.11
CA ASP A 388 12.61 1.76 -18.12
C ASP A 388 11.23 2.30 -17.74
N THR A 389 10.35 1.43 -17.21
CA THR A 389 9.02 1.83 -16.72
C THR A 389 9.12 2.81 -15.54
N ILE A 390 10.03 2.57 -14.57
CA ILE A 390 10.22 3.48 -13.44
C ILE A 390 10.78 4.83 -13.92
N LYS A 391 11.71 4.84 -14.88
CA LYS A 391 12.25 6.09 -15.45
C LYS A 391 11.20 6.92 -16.18
N GLU A 392 10.23 6.27 -16.82
CA GLU A 392 9.10 6.97 -17.44
C GLU A 392 8.25 7.70 -16.39
N ILE A 393 7.99 7.05 -15.25
CA ILE A 393 7.33 7.69 -14.10
C ILE A 393 8.17 8.87 -13.59
N GLN A 394 9.48 8.68 -13.40
CA GLN A 394 10.38 9.74 -12.93
C GLN A 394 10.39 10.96 -13.85
N THR A 395 10.42 10.75 -15.15
CA THR A 395 10.40 11.84 -16.13
C THR A 395 9.14 12.69 -15.95
N ARG A 396 7.97 12.04 -15.84
CA ARG A 396 6.69 12.73 -15.62
C ARG A 396 6.59 13.42 -14.27
N VAL A 397 7.17 12.85 -13.23
CA VAL A 397 7.23 13.45 -11.88
C VAL A 397 8.18 14.66 -11.86
N ALA A 398 9.34 14.54 -12.50
CA ALA A 398 10.33 15.60 -12.59
C ALA A 398 9.79 16.82 -13.36
N ASP A 399 9.02 16.61 -14.43
CA ASP A 399 8.34 17.68 -15.16
C ASP A 399 7.45 18.54 -14.23
N GLN A 400 6.77 17.90 -13.25
CA GLN A 400 5.95 18.61 -12.28
C GLN A 400 6.79 19.29 -11.19
N ILE A 401 7.88 18.67 -10.73
CA ILE A 401 8.78 19.26 -9.71
C ILE A 401 9.46 20.53 -10.25
N ASN A 402 9.88 20.49 -11.52
CA ASN A 402 10.61 21.59 -12.17
C ASN A 402 9.72 22.79 -12.54
N GLY A 403 8.40 22.70 -12.30
CA GLY A 403 7.48 23.83 -12.45
C GLY A 403 7.82 24.99 -11.51
N SER A 404 7.27 26.19 -11.78
CA SER A 404 7.41 27.36 -10.91
C SER A 404 6.44 27.30 -9.72
N GLU A 405 6.93 27.47 -8.48
CA GLU A 405 6.09 27.49 -7.27
C GLU A 405 5.09 28.66 -7.33
N ASP A 406 5.52 29.79 -7.88
CA ASP A 406 4.69 30.98 -8.02
C ASP A 406 3.56 30.74 -9.04
N ASN A 407 3.85 30.05 -10.15
CA ASN A 407 2.81 29.71 -11.13
C ASN A 407 1.78 28.73 -10.55
N ASP A 408 2.23 27.76 -9.75
CA ASP A 408 1.36 26.80 -9.07
C ASP A 408 0.44 27.51 -8.05
N LEU A 409 1.01 28.47 -7.31
CA LEU A 409 0.29 29.30 -6.36
C LEU A 409 -0.74 30.19 -7.05
N ASP A 410 -0.35 30.87 -8.13
CA ASP A 410 -1.24 31.71 -8.93
C ASP A 410 -2.39 30.91 -9.55
N THR A 411 -2.10 29.68 -9.99
CA THR A 411 -3.11 28.76 -10.52
C THR A 411 -4.14 28.41 -9.45
N LEU A 412 -3.70 28.01 -8.25
CA LEU A 412 -4.61 27.73 -7.13
C LEU A 412 -5.39 28.97 -6.68
N LEU A 413 -4.72 30.12 -6.58
CA LEU A 413 -5.37 31.39 -6.25
C LEU A 413 -6.47 31.71 -7.25
N SER A 414 -6.23 31.49 -8.54
CA SER A 414 -7.24 31.71 -9.58
C SER A 414 -8.47 30.81 -9.40
N TYR A 415 -8.30 29.55 -8.97
CA TYR A 415 -9.43 28.66 -8.68
C TYR A 415 -10.22 29.11 -7.45
N VAL A 416 -9.52 29.57 -6.40
CA VAL A 416 -10.15 30.10 -5.19
C VAL A 416 -10.87 31.42 -5.47
N GLN A 417 -10.39 32.25 -6.39
CA GLN A 417 -10.98 33.56 -6.68
C GLN A 417 -12.14 33.51 -7.69
N ARG A 418 -12.20 32.51 -8.57
CA ARG A 418 -13.16 32.46 -9.70
C ARG A 418 -14.58 32.02 -9.35
N ASP A 419 -14.81 31.36 -8.22
CA ASP A 419 -16.09 30.70 -7.94
C ASP A 419 -16.78 31.23 -6.67
N ASP A 420 -17.85 32.00 -6.86
CA ASP A 420 -18.69 32.53 -5.77
C ASP A 420 -19.52 31.44 -5.08
N ASN A 421 -19.63 30.23 -5.65
CA ASN A 421 -20.31 29.08 -5.05
C ASN A 421 -19.35 27.94 -4.67
N GLY A 422 -18.04 28.13 -4.81
CA GLY A 422 -17.02 27.12 -4.56
C GLY A 422 -16.27 27.28 -3.23
N PRO A 423 -15.15 26.54 -3.04
CA PRO A 423 -14.27 26.67 -1.88
C PRO A 423 -13.80 28.12 -1.63
N GLY A 424 -13.70 28.91 -2.72
CA GLY A 424 -13.42 30.34 -2.71
C GLY A 424 -14.28 31.16 -1.76
N ARG A 425 -15.58 30.85 -1.72
CA ARG A 425 -16.53 31.51 -0.81
C ARG A 425 -16.15 31.27 0.66
N ILE A 426 -15.67 30.08 1.00
CA ILE A 426 -15.25 29.77 2.39
C ILE A 426 -14.02 30.59 2.75
N PHE A 427 -13.03 30.67 1.87
CA PHE A 427 -11.85 31.52 2.11
C PHE A 427 -12.27 32.98 2.31
N ARG A 428 -13.14 33.51 1.45
CA ARG A 428 -13.64 34.89 1.56
C ARG A 428 -14.39 35.13 2.87
N ILE A 429 -15.30 34.23 3.26
CA ILE A 429 -16.02 34.33 4.54
C ILE A 429 -15.04 34.36 5.72
N LEU A 430 -14.02 33.50 5.71
CA LEU A 430 -13.02 33.48 6.78
C LEU A 430 -12.22 34.80 6.82
N GLU A 431 -11.78 35.32 5.68
CA GLU A 431 -11.09 36.62 5.57
C GLU A 431 -11.97 37.79 6.03
N GLU A 432 -13.23 37.84 5.60
CA GLU A 432 -14.20 38.87 6.01
C GLU A 432 -14.43 38.85 7.53
N ASN A 433 -14.52 37.66 8.14
CA ASN A 433 -14.67 37.54 9.60
C ASN A 433 -13.41 37.98 10.37
N VAL A 434 -12.21 37.81 9.78
CA VAL A 434 -10.96 38.34 10.34
C VAL A 434 -10.99 39.87 10.36
N VAL A 435 -11.42 40.49 9.26
CA VAL A 435 -11.51 41.95 9.11
C VAL A 435 -12.60 42.54 10.01
N ALA A 436 -13.75 41.87 10.11
CA ALA A 436 -14.90 42.36 10.86
C ALA A 436 -14.78 42.25 12.39
N ASN A 437 -13.77 41.53 12.92
CA ASN A 437 -13.62 41.23 14.36
C ASN A 437 -14.96 40.81 14.99
N ASN A 438 -15.61 39.84 14.36
CA ASN A 438 -16.99 39.47 14.67
C ASN A 438 -17.13 39.03 16.14
N PRO A 439 -17.88 39.75 16.99
CA PRO A 439 -17.94 39.47 18.43
C PRO A 439 -18.56 38.11 18.76
N ASP A 440 -19.36 37.56 17.84
CA ASP A 440 -20.06 36.27 17.99
C ASP A 440 -19.13 35.05 17.91
N LEU A 441 -17.90 35.20 17.41
CA LEU A 441 -16.95 34.09 17.24
C LEU A 441 -16.22 33.70 18.54
N GLY A 442 -16.28 34.54 19.58
CA GLY A 442 -15.52 34.36 20.81
C GLY A 442 -14.01 34.59 20.63
N GLU A 443 -13.32 34.95 21.72
CA GLU A 443 -11.92 35.40 21.69
C GLU A 443 -10.96 34.37 21.08
N ARG A 444 -11.11 33.09 21.45
CA ARG A 444 -10.20 32.02 20.98
C ARG A 444 -10.24 31.81 19.46
N ILE A 445 -11.42 31.87 18.85
CA ILE A 445 -11.57 31.69 17.39
C ILE A 445 -11.12 32.96 16.68
N SER A 446 -11.49 34.14 17.20
CA SER A 446 -11.02 35.42 16.67
C SER A 446 -9.50 35.50 16.61
N ASP A 447 -8.80 35.14 17.69
CA ASP A 447 -7.35 35.16 17.74
C ASP A 447 -6.70 34.14 16.79
N SER A 448 -7.31 32.96 16.65
CA SER A 448 -6.85 31.96 15.68
C SER A 448 -7.02 32.45 14.24
N LEU A 449 -8.14 33.11 13.93
CA LEU A 449 -8.43 33.67 12.61
C LEU A 449 -7.49 34.82 12.25
N LYS A 450 -7.12 35.70 13.20
CA LYS A 450 -6.14 36.78 12.96
C LYS A 450 -4.79 36.27 12.43
N SER A 451 -4.40 35.06 12.80
CA SER A 451 -3.15 34.42 12.35
C SER A 451 -3.28 33.67 11.00
N TRP A 452 -4.49 33.61 10.45
CA TRP A 452 -4.82 32.82 9.27
C TRP A 452 -4.86 33.69 8.01
N SER A 453 -4.32 33.18 6.90
CA SER A 453 -4.38 33.83 5.59
C SER A 453 -4.59 32.79 4.48
N SER A 454 -5.38 33.13 3.45
CA SER A 454 -5.58 32.25 2.29
C SER A 454 -4.27 31.96 1.56
N GLY A 455 -3.45 32.99 1.35
CA GLY A 455 -2.14 32.88 0.70
C GLY A 455 -1.20 31.91 1.42
N ASP A 456 -1.13 31.94 2.75
CA ASP A 456 -0.27 31.01 3.50
C ASP A 456 -0.80 29.58 3.47
N VAL A 457 -2.12 29.39 3.51
CA VAL A 457 -2.73 28.06 3.37
C VAL A 457 -2.40 27.47 1.99
N LEU A 458 -2.61 28.23 0.91
CA LEU A 458 -2.33 27.77 -0.44
C LEU A 458 -0.84 27.49 -0.63
N ARG A 459 0.04 28.36 -0.14
CA ARG A 459 1.49 28.14 -0.16
C ARG A 459 1.89 26.87 0.60
N ARG A 460 1.28 26.59 1.75
CA ARG A 460 1.49 25.33 2.49
C ARG A 460 1.02 24.11 1.68
N VAL A 461 -0.09 24.21 0.94
CA VAL A 461 -0.58 23.14 0.06
C VAL A 461 0.42 22.86 -1.07
N VAL A 462 0.85 23.90 -1.80
CA VAL A 462 1.84 23.75 -2.89
C VAL A 462 3.14 23.12 -2.39
N ARG A 463 3.67 23.61 -1.25
CA ARG A 463 4.88 23.04 -0.65
C ARG A 463 4.71 21.59 -0.23
N ALA A 464 3.57 21.23 0.35
CA ALA A 464 3.30 19.85 0.75
C ALA A 464 3.24 18.91 -0.47
N GLN A 465 2.67 19.36 -1.59
CA GLN A 465 2.61 18.60 -2.84
C GLN A 465 4.01 18.45 -3.48
N ARG A 466 4.81 19.52 -3.52
CA ARG A 466 6.20 19.44 -3.98
C ARG A 466 7.04 18.49 -3.14
N LYS A 467 6.86 18.52 -1.81
CA LYS A 467 7.48 17.53 -0.92
C LYS A 467 7.05 16.11 -1.29
N TYR A 468 5.75 15.86 -1.49
CA TYR A 468 5.23 14.56 -1.91
C TYR A 468 5.89 14.06 -3.20
N LEU A 469 5.96 14.89 -4.24
CA LEU A 469 6.61 14.54 -5.51
C LEU A 469 8.11 14.25 -5.33
N THR A 470 8.79 15.06 -4.52
CA THR A 470 10.22 14.90 -4.25
C THR A 470 10.52 13.58 -3.55
N GLU A 471 9.78 13.26 -2.48
CA GLU A 471 9.93 11.97 -1.79
C GLU A 471 9.65 10.80 -2.73
N PHE A 472 8.60 10.90 -3.56
CA PHE A 472 8.30 9.85 -4.53
C PHE A 472 9.42 9.66 -5.55
N ASN A 473 9.97 10.75 -6.08
CA ASN A 473 11.09 10.68 -7.01
C ASN A 473 12.34 10.05 -6.39
N GLN A 474 12.63 10.34 -5.11
CA GLN A 474 13.74 9.71 -4.38
C GLN A 474 13.56 8.20 -4.24
N ILE A 475 12.33 7.72 -3.99
CA ILE A 475 12.03 6.29 -3.94
C ILE A 475 12.31 5.66 -5.32
N CYS A 476 11.82 6.26 -6.40
CA CYS A 476 12.10 5.78 -7.75
C CYS A 476 13.61 5.74 -8.06
N ASP A 477 14.36 6.76 -7.64
CA ASP A 477 15.82 6.82 -7.81
C ASP A 477 16.52 5.66 -7.08
N SER A 478 16.09 5.32 -5.86
CA SER A 478 16.63 4.17 -5.12
C SER A 478 16.41 2.87 -5.89
N LYS A 479 15.18 2.65 -6.39
CA LYS A 479 14.83 1.44 -7.15
C LYS A 479 15.58 1.34 -8.47
N VAL A 480 15.75 2.44 -9.20
CA VAL A 480 16.53 2.46 -10.46
C VAL A 480 18.00 2.16 -10.20
N LYS A 481 18.59 2.74 -9.13
CA LYS A 481 19.98 2.43 -8.74
C LYS A 481 20.14 0.94 -8.41
N LEU A 482 19.21 0.37 -7.65
CA LEU A 482 19.21 -1.06 -7.31
C LEU A 482 19.08 -1.96 -8.54
N LEU A 483 18.16 -1.66 -9.46
CA LEU A 483 18.02 -2.41 -10.72
C LEU A 483 19.29 -2.28 -11.57
N GLY A 484 19.94 -1.11 -11.54
CA GLY A 484 21.23 -0.87 -12.19
C GLY A 484 22.35 -1.77 -11.64
N THR A 485 22.46 -1.92 -10.32
CA THR A 485 23.47 -2.81 -9.71
C THR A 485 23.19 -4.28 -10.01
N LEU A 486 21.92 -4.70 -9.99
CA LEU A 486 21.53 -6.07 -10.36
C LEU A 486 21.86 -6.38 -11.82
N ARG A 487 21.63 -5.42 -12.73
CA ARG A 487 21.98 -5.56 -14.14
C ARG A 487 23.49 -5.71 -14.37
N GLN A 488 24.31 -4.99 -13.60
CA GLN A 488 25.78 -5.07 -13.69
C GLN A 488 26.35 -6.35 -13.06
N SER A 489 25.60 -6.96 -12.14
CA SER A 489 26.02 -8.16 -11.42
C SER A 489 25.70 -9.46 -12.17
N ALA A 490 24.83 -9.42 -13.19
CA ALA A 490 24.55 -10.51 -14.15
C ALA A 490 25.54 -10.49 -15.31
#